data_AF-A0A5B8Y244-F1
#
_entry.id   AF-A0A5B8Y244-F1
#
_cell.length_a   1.000
_cell.length_b   1.000
_cell.length_c   1.000
_cell.angle_alpha   90.00
_cell.angle_beta   90.00
_cell.angle_gamma   90.00
#
_symmetry.space_group_name_H-M   'P 1'
#
loop_
_entity.id
_entity.type
_entity.pdbx_description
1 polymer ?
#
loop_
_entity_poly.entity_id
_entity_poly.type
_entity_poly.pdbx_seq_one_letter_code
_entity_poly.pdbx_strand_id
1 'polypeptide(L)'
;MKRVLYLLATITLGACSFDTPAGITCDSEGEVVNGRICQDGLWIRTDEPDMATDGDVTTDQDVPDQEIPDQGQPDQSEDMPDLCVPETQEELCGRLEFNCGETTAENNCGETVPIDCGTCDDPLVCGINSPNVCGCSGTDEAALCATAGAECGMIEVMDPNCGVMRMISCGPCEDPESCGAAGQNNQCACVSESQEEFCTRLGAACGSVTAMDNCNIQRTYNCGDCTDPTTCGGGGTPNQCGCSEATICDELGYECGTRDISLLCPNLTNDVACGSCGANGNCDAGNLCVCDTGYTFQNDSCQDINECSTNNGGCDANATCANTDGSFMCSCNAGFTGDGFTCNPTAPTITQTVEGSSALNDSVTTGSMTNNSDPALFLAFISIATDSREVTGVQGLGLTWSQVGEICSRHDQQTLALWSARGVAQTGTVTANLSDDPFASTITVVRVDGGDQTPGSAGVILRNQNGTNCGGGNNPESTYSFDVTSPDANALAVSVTSSLGVSHTPGSGWTAHSDVTSFSSRSSAQAVMTRTTDASGTTTVSGSFGRSTLWANITVLVPRP
;
A
#
# COMPACT_ATOMS: atom_id res chain seq x y z
N MET A 1 48.90 -15.06 -32.54
CA MET A 1 48.46 -15.78 -33.76
C MET A 1 47.29 -16.66 -33.31
N LYS A 2 46.01 -16.54 -33.70
CA LYS A 2 45.23 -15.88 -34.76
C LYS A 2 44.11 -15.07 -34.04
N ARG A 3 43.96 -13.73 -34.11
CA ARG A 3 43.23 -12.86 -35.09
C ARG A 3 42.05 -13.58 -35.77
N VAL A 4 40.80 -13.12 -35.68
CA VAL A 4 40.16 -11.93 -36.30
C VAL A 4 38.77 -11.76 -35.64
N LEU A 5 38.09 -10.61 -35.50
CA LEU A 5 38.35 -9.17 -35.40
C LEU A 5 36.94 -8.54 -35.25
N TYR A 6 36.75 -7.66 -34.29
CA TYR A 6 35.65 -6.70 -34.19
C TYR A 6 35.61 -5.78 -35.43
N LEU A 7 34.43 -5.40 -35.92
CA LEU A 7 34.12 -4.10 -36.55
C LEU A 7 32.58 -4.03 -36.71
N LEU A 8 31.84 -3.24 -35.93
CA LEU A 8 31.59 -1.80 -36.13
C LEU A 8 31.21 -1.47 -37.58
N ALA A 9 29.90 -1.40 -37.83
CA ALA A 9 29.32 -0.69 -38.96
C ALA A 9 28.75 0.64 -38.43
N THR A 10 29.47 1.70 -38.77
CA THR A 10 29.09 3.11 -38.71
C THR A 10 28.02 3.41 -39.77
N ILE A 11 26.94 4.08 -39.39
CA ILE A 11 26.25 5.04 -40.27
C ILE A 11 26.30 6.40 -39.60
N THR A 12 26.81 7.33 -40.40
CA THR A 12 27.08 8.74 -40.20
C THR A 12 25.85 9.57 -39.87
N LEU A 13 25.97 10.43 -38.86
CA LEU A 13 25.42 11.79 -38.93
C LEU A 13 26.56 12.75 -38.58
N GLY A 14 27.06 13.41 -39.63
CA GLY A 14 27.91 14.59 -39.50
C GLY A 14 27.04 15.79 -39.17
N ALA A 15 27.54 16.60 -38.25
CA ALA A 15 26.95 17.84 -37.78
C ALA A 15 27.06 18.98 -38.80
N CYS A 16 26.13 19.92 -38.66
CA CYS A 16 26.16 21.39 -38.83
C CYS A 16 24.77 21.79 -39.36
N SER A 17 24.03 22.79 -38.90
CA SER A 17 24.09 23.83 -37.86
C SER A 17 22.84 24.70 -38.12
N PHE A 18 22.47 25.57 -37.17
CA PHE A 18 21.57 26.73 -37.30
C PHE A 18 20.10 26.58 -36.87
N ASP A 19 19.82 27.25 -35.74
CA ASP A 19 18.84 28.32 -35.57
C ASP A 19 17.32 28.06 -35.67
N THR A 20 16.70 28.21 -34.50
CA THR A 20 15.45 28.94 -34.21
C THR A 20 14.09 28.38 -34.68
N PRO A 21 13.00 28.64 -33.92
CA PRO A 21 11.70 28.00 -34.10
C PRO A 21 10.72 28.91 -34.88
N ALA A 22 10.31 28.54 -36.10
CA ALA A 22 9.11 29.08 -36.75
C ALA A 22 8.78 28.35 -38.08
N GLY A 23 7.91 27.35 -38.05
CA GLY A 23 7.35 26.71 -39.25
C GLY A 23 6.10 27.43 -39.76
N ILE A 24 6.20 28.72 -40.12
CA ILE A 24 5.06 29.47 -40.68
C ILE A 24 5.32 29.98 -42.11
N THR A 25 6.56 29.94 -42.61
CA THR A 25 6.89 30.46 -43.94
C THR A 25 6.91 29.39 -45.05
N CYS A 26 6.57 29.79 -46.27
CA CYS A 26 6.56 28.94 -47.47
C CYS A 26 7.34 29.60 -48.62
N ASP A 27 7.98 28.78 -49.46
CA ASP A 27 8.94 29.25 -50.48
C ASP A 27 8.34 29.43 -51.88
N SER A 28 7.08 29.01 -52.11
CA SER A 28 6.44 29.10 -53.43
C SER A 28 4.97 29.52 -53.39
N GLU A 29 4.67 30.69 -53.96
CA GLU A 29 3.32 31.25 -54.05
C GLU A 29 2.35 30.29 -54.77
N GLY A 30 1.22 29.98 -54.14
CA GLY A 30 0.18 29.11 -54.69
C GLY A 30 0.33 27.61 -54.42
N GLU A 31 1.32 27.19 -53.63
CA GLU A 31 1.47 25.79 -53.19
C GLU A 31 0.40 25.39 -52.16
N VAL A 32 -0.13 24.16 -52.24
CA VAL A 32 -1.18 23.64 -51.34
C VAL A 32 -0.70 22.37 -50.62
N VAL A 33 -0.69 22.40 -49.28
CA VAL A 33 -0.27 21.27 -48.43
C VAL A 33 -1.18 21.20 -47.19
N ASN A 34 -1.75 20.01 -46.90
CA ASN A 34 -2.61 19.74 -45.73
C ASN A 34 -3.73 20.78 -45.49
N GLY A 35 -4.47 21.15 -46.54
CA GLY A 35 -5.60 22.09 -46.42
C GLY A 35 -5.19 23.54 -46.17
N ARG A 36 -3.92 23.88 -46.43
CA ARG A 36 -3.40 25.26 -46.39
C ARG A 36 -2.82 25.68 -47.74
N ILE A 37 -2.97 26.96 -48.10
CA ILE A 37 -2.38 27.59 -49.30
C ILE A 37 -1.27 28.56 -48.90
N CYS A 38 -0.19 28.59 -49.70
CA CYS A 38 0.90 29.56 -49.56
C CYS A 38 0.52 30.89 -50.23
N GLN A 39 0.48 31.96 -49.44
CA GLN A 39 0.22 33.32 -49.93
C GLN A 39 1.07 34.32 -49.14
N ASP A 40 1.78 35.20 -49.84
CA ASP A 40 2.73 36.18 -49.29
C ASP A 40 3.79 35.55 -48.35
N GLY A 41 4.27 34.36 -48.73
CA GLY A 41 5.28 33.61 -47.99
C GLY A 41 4.80 32.99 -46.68
N LEU A 42 3.49 32.84 -46.45
CA LEU A 42 2.89 32.24 -45.24
C LEU A 42 1.80 31.18 -45.54
N TRP A 43 1.66 30.16 -44.68
CA TRP A 43 0.64 29.09 -44.84
C TRP A 43 -0.73 29.45 -44.21
N ILE A 44 -1.81 29.46 -45.00
CA ILE A 44 -3.17 29.87 -44.57
C ILE A 44 -4.18 28.71 -44.71
N ARG A 45 -5.03 28.42 -43.70
CA ARG A 45 -6.08 27.36 -43.71
C ARG A 45 -7.29 27.70 -44.60
N THR A 46 -7.97 26.69 -45.13
CA THR A 46 -9.00 26.83 -46.20
C THR A 46 -10.42 26.38 -45.80
N ASP A 47 -10.74 26.42 -44.50
CA ASP A 47 -11.97 25.90 -43.88
C ASP A 47 -12.48 26.87 -42.78
N GLU A 48 -13.41 27.80 -43.02
CA GLU A 48 -14.91 27.75 -42.91
C GLU A 48 -15.42 28.96 -42.04
N PRO A 49 -16.73 29.30 -42.01
CA PRO A 49 -17.27 30.68 -41.99
C PRO A 49 -17.69 31.29 -40.62
N ASP A 50 -18.06 32.58 -40.66
CA ASP A 50 -18.44 33.55 -39.60
C ASP A 50 -19.27 33.05 -38.39
N MET A 51 -18.99 33.62 -37.20
CA MET A 51 -19.96 34.23 -36.25
C MET A 51 -19.35 34.51 -34.85
N ALA A 52 -19.28 35.77 -34.41
CA ALA A 52 -19.80 36.23 -33.12
C ALA A 52 -19.51 37.72 -32.84
N THR A 53 -20.53 38.34 -32.28
CA THR A 53 -20.77 39.73 -31.89
C THR A 53 -20.11 40.16 -30.59
N ASP A 54 -20.01 41.49 -30.46
CA ASP A 54 -20.15 42.32 -29.25
C ASP A 54 -18.88 42.88 -28.59
N GLY A 55 -18.88 44.22 -28.45
CA GLY A 55 -18.49 44.88 -27.19
C GLY A 55 -17.07 45.40 -26.99
N ASP A 56 -16.86 46.65 -27.41
CA ASP A 56 -16.40 47.76 -26.53
C ASP A 56 -14.90 48.20 -26.53
N VAL A 57 -14.74 49.55 -26.59
CA VAL A 57 -13.61 50.45 -26.23
C VAL A 57 -12.25 50.19 -26.94
N THR A 58 -11.53 51.06 -27.66
CA THR A 58 -11.44 52.49 -27.99
C THR A 58 -10.37 52.59 -29.10
N THR A 59 -10.39 53.48 -30.09
CA THR A 59 -9.93 54.87 -29.98
C THR A 59 -10.16 55.54 -31.33
N ASP A 60 -10.57 56.79 -31.21
CA ASP A 60 -10.78 57.82 -32.22
C ASP A 60 -9.59 57.98 -33.19
N GLN A 61 -9.86 58.20 -34.49
CA GLN A 61 -9.31 59.28 -35.35
C GLN A 61 -9.58 59.01 -36.86
N ASP A 62 -10.57 59.75 -37.38
CA ASP A 62 -10.60 60.48 -38.67
C ASP A 62 -10.42 59.78 -40.05
N VAL A 63 -11.47 59.84 -40.89
CA VAL A 63 -11.57 60.40 -42.29
C VAL A 63 -12.67 59.68 -43.13
N PRO A 64 -13.50 60.38 -43.97
CA PRO A 64 -14.91 60.03 -44.21
C PRO A 64 -15.30 59.42 -45.58
N ASP A 65 -16.46 58.73 -45.55
CA ASP A 65 -17.59 58.52 -46.50
C ASP A 65 -17.41 58.49 -48.02
N GLN A 66 -18.06 57.50 -48.68
CA GLN A 66 -19.01 57.69 -49.82
C GLN A 66 -20.03 56.52 -49.95
N GLU A 67 -21.30 56.87 -50.21
CA GLU A 67 -22.54 56.06 -50.26
C GLU A 67 -22.93 55.48 -51.67
N ILE A 68 -24.10 54.79 -51.70
CA ILE A 68 -25.20 54.61 -52.73
C ILE A 68 -25.37 53.25 -53.53
N PRO A 69 -26.59 52.81 -54.00
CA PRO A 69 -27.56 51.85 -53.36
C PRO A 69 -28.25 50.78 -54.30
N ASP A 70 -29.29 50.10 -53.74
CA ASP A 70 -30.16 48.96 -54.14
C ASP A 70 -31.46 49.24 -54.99
N GLN A 71 -32.08 48.21 -55.62
CA GLN A 71 -33.45 48.17 -56.22
C GLN A 71 -34.09 46.73 -56.42
N GLY A 72 -35.02 46.29 -55.54
CA GLY A 72 -36.45 45.89 -55.69
C GLY A 72 -37.13 44.92 -56.74
N GLN A 73 -37.82 43.87 -56.21
CA GLN A 73 -39.27 43.38 -56.38
C GLN A 73 -39.88 42.86 -57.74
N PRO A 74 -41.13 42.26 -57.86
CA PRO A 74 -42.14 41.61 -56.97
C PRO A 74 -43.01 40.38 -57.55
N ASP A 75 -44.14 40.08 -56.86
CA ASP A 75 -45.13 38.97 -56.68
C ASP A 75 -46.44 38.92 -57.58
N GLN A 76 -47.35 37.90 -57.45
CA GLN A 76 -48.87 37.93 -57.41
C GLN A 76 -49.63 36.53 -57.41
N SER A 77 -50.83 36.46 -56.79
CA SER A 77 -51.73 35.29 -56.47
C SER A 77 -53.25 35.55 -56.75
N GLU A 78 -54.15 34.52 -56.83
CA GLU A 78 -55.65 34.58 -56.62
C GLU A 78 -56.33 33.17 -56.32
N ASP A 79 -57.50 33.17 -55.62
CA ASP A 79 -58.24 32.10 -54.85
C ASP A 79 -59.48 31.37 -55.51
N MET A 80 -59.91 30.19 -54.99
CA MET A 80 -61.14 29.40 -55.33
C MET A 80 -61.70 28.58 -54.10
N PRO A 81 -63.04 28.30 -53.93
CA PRO A 81 -63.64 27.95 -52.62
C PRO A 81 -63.71 26.46 -52.20
N ASP A 82 -63.78 26.30 -50.88
CA ASP A 82 -63.71 25.10 -50.01
C ASP A 82 -64.63 23.91 -50.34
N LEU A 83 -63.97 22.78 -50.62
CA LEU A 83 -64.54 21.44 -50.51
C LEU A 83 -63.48 20.57 -49.82
N CYS A 84 -63.28 20.80 -48.53
CA CYS A 84 -62.19 20.17 -47.81
C CYS A 84 -62.45 18.67 -47.63
N VAL A 85 -61.56 17.85 -48.18
CA VAL A 85 -61.54 16.40 -47.97
C VAL A 85 -60.58 16.15 -46.81
N PRO A 86 -61.07 15.60 -45.68
CA PRO A 86 -60.22 15.39 -44.51
C PRO A 86 -59.12 14.38 -44.81
N GLU A 87 -57.90 14.72 -44.42
CA GLU A 87 -56.73 13.81 -44.43
C GLU A 87 -57.06 12.49 -43.74
N THR A 88 -56.56 11.39 -44.30
CA THR A 88 -56.59 10.10 -43.61
C THR A 88 -55.69 10.13 -42.38
N GLN A 89 -55.90 9.20 -41.45
CA GLN A 89 -55.09 9.07 -40.25
C GLN A 89 -53.59 8.90 -40.57
N GLU A 90 -53.24 8.15 -41.63
CA GLU A 90 -51.85 7.96 -42.06
C GLU A 90 -51.23 9.26 -42.59
N GLU A 91 -51.98 10.02 -43.39
CA GLU A 91 -51.55 11.33 -43.90
C GLU A 91 -51.39 12.35 -42.76
N LEU A 92 -52.29 12.31 -41.78
CA LEU A 92 -52.25 13.20 -40.61
C LEU A 92 -51.09 12.87 -39.67
N CYS A 93 -50.86 11.59 -39.37
CA CYS A 93 -49.68 11.14 -38.61
C CYS A 93 -48.37 11.51 -39.33
N GLY A 94 -48.30 11.27 -40.65
CA GLY A 94 -47.16 11.64 -41.47
C GLY A 94 -46.88 13.15 -41.50
N ARG A 95 -47.92 13.98 -41.62
CA ARG A 95 -47.79 15.46 -41.60
C ARG A 95 -47.29 15.98 -40.25
N LEU A 96 -47.70 15.35 -39.16
CA LEU A 96 -47.29 15.72 -37.80
C LEU A 96 -45.96 15.07 -37.38
N GLU A 97 -45.36 14.27 -38.25
CA GLU A 97 -44.17 13.45 -37.97
C GLU A 97 -44.36 12.51 -36.77
N PHE A 98 -45.61 12.15 -36.48
CA PHE A 98 -45.95 11.19 -35.43
C PHE A 98 -45.88 9.78 -35.99
N ASN A 99 -45.22 8.88 -35.26
CA ASN A 99 -45.08 7.48 -35.64
C ASN A 99 -45.47 6.52 -34.52
N CYS A 100 -46.07 7.02 -33.43
CA CYS A 100 -46.64 6.20 -32.38
C CYS A 100 -47.66 6.93 -31.49
N GLY A 101 -48.43 6.13 -30.77
CA GLY A 101 -49.28 6.57 -29.66
C GLY A 101 -50.59 7.22 -30.10
N GLU A 102 -51.53 7.26 -29.17
CA GLU A 102 -52.83 7.89 -29.35
C GLU A 102 -52.76 9.38 -28.96
N THR A 103 -53.35 10.25 -29.77
CA THR A 103 -53.49 11.68 -29.50
C THR A 103 -54.67 12.27 -30.27
N THR A 104 -54.89 13.57 -30.18
CA THR A 104 -55.88 14.29 -30.99
C THR A 104 -55.20 15.38 -31.78
N ALA A 105 -55.50 15.51 -33.06
CA ALA A 105 -54.93 16.54 -33.91
C ALA A 105 -55.96 17.14 -34.87
N GLU A 106 -55.70 18.38 -35.29
CA GLU A 106 -56.52 19.09 -36.27
C GLU A 106 -56.13 18.64 -37.68
N ASN A 107 -57.10 18.12 -38.44
CA ASN A 107 -56.91 17.78 -39.85
C ASN A 107 -56.85 19.04 -40.73
N ASN A 108 -56.49 18.88 -42.00
CA ASN A 108 -56.48 19.95 -43.00
C ASN A 108 -57.82 20.70 -43.20
N CYS A 109 -58.92 20.22 -42.63
CA CYS A 109 -60.24 20.86 -42.67
C CYS A 109 -60.60 21.63 -41.40
N GLY A 110 -59.68 21.71 -40.43
CA GLY A 110 -59.88 22.43 -39.18
C GLY A 110 -60.65 21.65 -38.12
N GLU A 111 -60.87 20.34 -38.30
CA GLU A 111 -61.56 19.48 -37.34
C GLU A 111 -60.54 18.70 -36.49
N THR A 112 -60.68 18.78 -35.16
CA THR A 112 -59.87 17.98 -34.22
C THR A 112 -60.41 16.56 -34.14
N VAL A 113 -59.62 15.59 -34.56
CA VAL A 113 -59.98 14.17 -34.58
C VAL A 113 -59.00 13.33 -33.75
N PRO A 114 -59.44 12.22 -33.13
CA PRO A 114 -58.52 11.28 -32.49
C PRO A 114 -57.72 10.53 -33.55
N ILE A 115 -56.42 10.38 -33.32
CA ILE A 115 -55.49 9.61 -34.14
C ILE A 115 -54.67 8.65 -33.28
N ASP A 116 -54.40 7.47 -33.82
CA ASP A 116 -53.43 6.50 -33.29
C ASP A 116 -52.34 6.28 -34.35
N CYS A 117 -51.14 6.79 -34.10
CA CYS A 117 -50.05 6.69 -35.06
C CYS A 117 -49.27 5.37 -34.97
N GLY A 118 -49.82 4.38 -34.25
CA GLY A 118 -49.29 3.03 -34.14
C GLY A 118 -48.47 2.80 -32.87
N THR A 119 -47.75 1.69 -32.84
CA THR A 119 -46.88 1.31 -31.72
C THR A 119 -45.42 1.30 -32.15
N CYS A 120 -44.53 1.53 -31.20
CA CYS A 120 -43.10 1.41 -31.45
C CYS A 120 -42.66 -0.06 -31.44
N ASP A 121 -41.73 -0.40 -32.32
CA ASP A 121 -41.03 -1.68 -32.27
C ASP A 121 -40.03 -1.70 -31.11
N ASP A 122 -39.95 -2.82 -30.39
CA ASP A 122 -38.96 -3.00 -29.32
C ASP A 122 -37.53 -2.75 -29.87
N PRO A 123 -36.68 -1.97 -29.18
CA PRO A 123 -36.78 -1.47 -27.79
C PRO A 123 -37.30 -0.02 -27.66
N LEU A 124 -37.95 0.51 -28.70
CA LEU A 124 -38.38 1.90 -28.73
C LEU A 124 -39.65 2.11 -27.89
N VAL A 125 -39.70 3.24 -27.16
CA VAL A 125 -40.83 3.65 -26.34
C VAL A 125 -41.42 4.93 -26.91
N CYS A 126 -42.74 4.94 -27.07
CA CYS A 126 -43.45 6.11 -27.57
C CYS A 126 -43.39 7.26 -26.57
N GLY A 127 -42.98 8.45 -27.00
CA GLY A 127 -43.04 9.66 -26.18
C GLY A 127 -41.82 9.92 -25.29
N ILE A 128 -40.77 9.09 -25.35
CA ILE A 128 -39.66 9.17 -24.38
C ILE A 128 -38.74 10.39 -24.59
N ASN A 129 -38.50 10.79 -25.84
CA ASN A 129 -37.70 11.97 -26.20
C ASN A 129 -38.54 13.09 -26.84
N SER A 130 -39.66 12.74 -27.47
CA SER A 130 -40.61 13.67 -28.09
C SER A 130 -42.01 13.04 -28.09
N PRO A 131 -43.08 13.80 -27.77
CA PRO A 131 -44.43 13.25 -27.74
C PRO A 131 -44.81 12.60 -29.07
N ASN A 132 -45.48 11.44 -29.02
CA ASN A 132 -45.95 10.71 -30.21
C ASN A 132 -44.88 10.31 -31.24
N VAL A 133 -43.60 10.34 -30.83
CA VAL A 133 -42.46 9.83 -31.60
C VAL A 133 -41.79 8.70 -30.83
N CYS A 134 -41.47 7.61 -31.54
CA CYS A 134 -40.70 6.50 -31.00
C CYS A 134 -39.26 6.96 -30.71
N GLY A 135 -38.85 6.82 -29.45
CA GLY A 135 -37.47 7.06 -29.04
C GLY A 135 -36.97 5.94 -28.15
N CYS A 136 -35.66 5.92 -27.91
CA CYS A 136 -35.03 5.01 -26.96
C CYS A 136 -34.42 5.83 -25.83
N SER A 137 -34.60 5.42 -24.57
CA SER A 137 -33.74 5.89 -23.49
C SER A 137 -32.45 5.08 -23.58
N GLY A 138 -31.42 5.69 -24.16
CA GLY A 138 -30.10 5.09 -24.28
C GLY A 138 -29.53 4.60 -22.95
N THR A 139 -28.57 3.69 -23.04
CA THR A 139 -27.79 3.26 -21.88
C THR A 139 -27.05 4.46 -21.29
N ASP A 140 -26.92 4.48 -19.97
CA ASP A 140 -26.13 5.51 -19.26
C ASP A 140 -24.68 5.54 -19.77
N GLU A 141 -24.12 6.73 -19.93
CA GLU A 141 -22.78 6.91 -20.53
C GLU A 141 -21.68 6.24 -19.69
N ALA A 142 -21.80 6.20 -18.36
CA ALA A 142 -20.84 5.51 -17.51
C ALA A 142 -20.88 3.99 -17.74
N ALA A 143 -22.07 3.43 -17.97
CA ALA A 143 -22.22 2.00 -18.29
C ALA A 143 -21.70 1.67 -19.70
N LEU A 144 -21.84 2.58 -20.66
CA LEU A 144 -21.28 2.43 -22.00
C LEU A 144 -19.75 2.51 -21.99
N CYS A 145 -19.16 3.44 -21.23
CA CYS A 145 -17.71 3.53 -21.03
C CYS A 145 -17.14 2.26 -20.39
N ALA A 146 -17.80 1.74 -19.35
CA ALA A 146 -17.42 0.48 -18.71
C ALA A 146 -17.50 -0.71 -19.68
N THR A 147 -18.52 -0.77 -20.55
CA THR A 147 -18.68 -1.83 -21.55
C THR A 147 -17.59 -1.76 -22.63
N ALA A 148 -17.17 -0.56 -23.01
CA ALA A 148 -16.09 -0.33 -23.96
C ALA A 148 -14.69 -0.49 -23.37
N GLY A 149 -14.57 -0.65 -22.03
CA GLY A 149 -13.29 -0.67 -21.33
C GLY A 149 -12.52 0.64 -21.45
N ALA A 150 -13.23 1.76 -21.59
CA ALA A 150 -12.65 3.09 -21.71
C ALA A 150 -12.78 3.85 -20.39
N GLU A 151 -11.66 4.33 -19.88
CA GLU A 151 -11.58 5.12 -18.64
C GLU A 151 -11.59 6.62 -18.93
N CYS A 152 -11.28 7.03 -20.15
CA CYS A 152 -11.16 8.43 -20.52
C CYS A 152 -11.36 8.66 -22.03
N GLY A 153 -11.57 9.93 -22.39
CA GLY A 153 -11.60 10.37 -23.78
C GLY A 153 -12.94 10.16 -24.49
N MET A 154 -12.96 10.46 -25.79
CA MET A 154 -14.15 10.32 -26.64
C MET A 154 -14.15 8.96 -27.31
N ILE A 155 -15.25 8.22 -27.19
CA ILE A 155 -15.39 6.89 -27.77
C ILE A 155 -16.66 6.78 -28.62
N GLU A 156 -16.60 5.93 -29.64
CA GLU A 156 -17.77 5.53 -30.42
C GLU A 156 -18.16 4.10 -30.03
N VAL A 157 -19.33 3.92 -29.43
CA VAL A 157 -19.78 2.62 -28.89
C VAL A 157 -21.23 2.35 -29.27
N MET A 158 -21.55 1.09 -29.58
CA MET A 158 -22.92 0.66 -29.87
C MET A 158 -23.73 0.65 -28.58
N ASP A 159 -24.83 1.40 -28.53
CA ASP A 159 -25.76 1.37 -27.41
C ASP A 159 -26.56 0.06 -27.46
N PRO A 160 -26.36 -0.88 -26.52
CA PRO A 160 -27.05 -2.17 -26.56
C PRO A 160 -28.56 -2.02 -26.38
N ASN A 161 -29.02 -0.92 -25.77
CA ASN A 161 -30.44 -0.67 -25.56
C ASN A 161 -31.12 -0.10 -26.81
N CYS A 162 -30.38 0.55 -27.72
CA CYS A 162 -30.97 1.23 -28.88
C CYS A 162 -30.47 0.71 -30.23
N GLY A 163 -29.44 -0.14 -30.25
CA GLY A 163 -28.86 -0.71 -31.47
C GLY A 163 -28.18 0.31 -32.39
N VAL A 164 -27.93 1.54 -31.91
CA VAL A 164 -27.28 2.62 -32.66
C VAL A 164 -25.91 2.95 -32.07
N MET A 165 -24.98 3.41 -32.91
CA MET A 165 -23.69 3.94 -32.43
C MET A 165 -23.90 5.29 -31.77
N ARG A 166 -23.27 5.50 -30.61
CA ARG A 166 -23.24 6.79 -29.89
C ARG A 166 -21.80 7.23 -29.68
N MET A 167 -21.59 8.54 -29.86
CA MET A 167 -20.37 9.23 -29.44
C MET A 167 -20.57 9.71 -27.99
N ILE A 168 -19.74 9.23 -27.07
CA ILE A 168 -19.83 9.58 -25.65
C ILE A 168 -18.44 9.95 -25.09
N SER A 169 -18.43 10.66 -23.96
CA SER A 169 -17.21 11.04 -23.26
C SER A 169 -17.06 10.24 -21.97
N CYS A 170 -15.94 9.54 -21.80
CA CYS A 170 -15.64 8.77 -20.58
C CYS A 170 -14.92 9.60 -19.50
N GLY A 171 -14.87 10.92 -19.67
CA GLY A 171 -14.25 11.83 -18.71
C GLY A 171 -12.75 12.04 -18.91
N PRO A 172 -12.14 12.94 -18.11
CA PRO A 172 -10.70 13.17 -18.08
C PRO A 172 -9.99 12.24 -17.08
N CYS A 173 -8.68 12.11 -17.22
CA CYS A 173 -7.82 11.49 -16.21
C CYS A 173 -7.46 12.50 -15.12
N GLU A 174 -7.10 12.02 -13.92
CA GLU A 174 -6.56 12.86 -12.85
C GLU A 174 -5.05 13.08 -13.05
N ASP A 175 -4.54 14.28 -12.73
CA ASP A 175 -3.10 14.55 -12.80
C ASP A 175 -2.33 13.57 -11.89
N PRO A 176 -1.19 13.00 -12.32
CA PRO A 176 -0.38 13.31 -13.52
C PRO A 176 -0.66 12.41 -14.75
N GLU A 177 -1.85 11.83 -14.86
CA GLU A 177 -2.20 10.90 -15.93
C GLU A 177 -2.76 11.62 -17.15
N SER A 178 -2.53 11.03 -18.33
CA SER A 178 -3.08 11.52 -19.58
C SER A 178 -3.76 10.40 -20.35
N CYS A 179 -4.87 10.73 -21.00
CA CYS A 179 -5.66 9.77 -21.74
C CYS A 179 -4.92 9.29 -22.98
N GLY A 180 -4.74 7.98 -23.13
CA GLY A 180 -3.98 7.42 -24.26
C GLY A 180 -2.46 7.34 -24.03
N ALA A 181 -1.98 7.71 -22.84
CA ALA A 181 -0.56 7.60 -22.51
C ALA A 181 -0.11 6.12 -22.45
N ALA A 182 1.20 5.88 -22.55
CA ALA A 182 1.80 4.54 -22.63
C ALA A 182 1.31 3.65 -23.81
N GLY A 183 0.64 4.24 -24.81
CA GLY A 183 0.20 3.53 -26.02
C GLY A 183 -1.08 2.71 -25.84
N GLN A 184 -1.82 2.92 -24.74
CA GLN A 184 -3.12 2.29 -24.50
C GLN A 184 -4.25 3.29 -24.75
N ASN A 185 -4.94 3.14 -25.88
CA ASN A 185 -6.03 4.06 -26.26
C ASN A 185 -7.14 4.05 -25.19
N ASN A 186 -7.62 5.24 -24.85
CA ASN A 186 -8.78 5.47 -23.99
C ASN A 186 -8.61 4.95 -22.55
N GLN A 187 -7.36 4.79 -22.10
CA GLN A 187 -6.99 4.47 -20.73
C GLN A 187 -6.17 5.60 -20.13
N CYS A 188 -6.30 5.78 -18.82
CA CYS A 188 -5.47 6.72 -18.09
C CYS A 188 -4.12 6.08 -17.78
N ALA A 189 -3.05 6.77 -18.13
CA ALA A 189 -1.71 6.34 -17.78
C ALA A 189 -0.84 7.55 -17.40
N CYS A 190 0.05 7.34 -16.44
CA CYS A 190 0.92 8.39 -15.96
C CYS A 190 1.88 8.89 -17.04
N VAL A 191 2.00 10.21 -17.17
CA VAL A 191 2.99 10.86 -18.01
C VAL A 191 4.16 11.29 -17.14
N SER A 192 5.33 10.72 -17.39
CA SER A 192 6.54 11.09 -16.66
C SER A 192 6.91 12.54 -16.93
N GLU A 193 7.18 13.29 -15.88
CA GLU A 193 7.75 14.64 -15.96
C GLU A 193 9.08 14.63 -16.76
N SER A 194 9.40 15.76 -17.39
CA SER A 194 10.66 15.93 -18.12
C SER A 194 11.86 15.96 -17.17
N GLN A 195 13.07 15.78 -17.71
CA GLN A 195 14.31 15.90 -16.94
C GLN A 195 14.46 17.28 -16.26
N GLU A 196 14.04 18.36 -16.93
CA GLU A 196 14.12 19.71 -16.39
C GLU A 196 13.15 19.91 -15.22
N GLU A 197 11.92 19.42 -15.35
CA GLU A 197 10.91 19.45 -14.28
C GLU A 197 11.33 18.59 -13.08
N PHE A 198 11.86 17.39 -13.34
CA PHE A 198 12.41 16.49 -12.31
C PHE A 198 13.54 17.18 -11.52
N CYS A 199 14.49 17.79 -12.21
CA CYS A 199 15.61 18.49 -11.58
C CYS A 199 15.16 19.75 -10.83
N THR A 200 14.21 20.51 -11.39
CA THR A 200 13.64 21.70 -10.74
C THR A 200 12.87 21.34 -9.47
N ARG A 201 12.03 20.30 -9.51
CA ARG A 201 11.28 19.79 -8.36
C ARG A 201 12.19 19.32 -7.23
N LEU A 202 13.31 18.70 -7.56
CA LEU A 202 14.32 18.26 -6.59
C LEU A 202 15.29 19.38 -6.18
N GLY A 203 15.15 20.58 -6.74
CA GLY A 203 16.02 21.72 -6.46
C GLY A 203 17.49 21.40 -6.78
N ALA A 204 17.76 20.66 -7.85
CA ALA A 204 19.10 20.27 -8.27
C ALA A 204 19.51 21.09 -9.50
N ALA A 205 20.60 21.86 -9.37
CA ALA A 205 21.18 22.66 -10.44
C ALA A 205 22.37 21.96 -11.13
N CYS A 206 22.86 20.85 -10.56
CA CYS A 206 23.96 20.10 -11.13
C CYS A 206 24.02 18.65 -10.63
N GLY A 207 24.78 17.82 -11.36
CA GLY A 207 25.14 16.46 -10.95
C GLY A 207 24.03 15.43 -11.16
N SER A 208 24.36 14.16 -10.92
CA SER A 208 23.42 13.04 -11.09
C SER A 208 22.53 12.90 -9.86
N VAL A 209 21.21 12.95 -10.06
CA VAL A 209 20.20 12.81 -9.01
C VAL A 209 19.35 11.58 -9.29
N THR A 210 19.11 10.77 -8.26
CA THR A 210 18.22 9.59 -8.32
C THR A 210 17.07 9.75 -7.34
N ALA A 211 15.84 9.76 -7.84
CA ALA A 211 14.63 9.89 -7.05
C ALA A 211 13.43 9.28 -7.80
N MET A 212 12.30 9.14 -7.11
CA MET A 212 11.03 8.83 -7.78
C MET A 212 10.57 10.02 -8.64
N ASP A 213 10.12 9.73 -9.85
CA ASP A 213 9.39 10.69 -10.68
C ASP A 213 7.95 10.86 -10.17
N ASN A 214 7.20 11.76 -10.81
CA ASN A 214 5.76 11.95 -10.58
C ASN A 214 4.90 10.69 -10.85
N CYS A 215 5.44 9.67 -11.53
CA CYS A 215 4.80 8.36 -11.75
C CYS A 215 5.23 7.29 -10.74
N ASN A 216 5.96 7.68 -9.69
CA ASN A 216 6.48 6.78 -8.66
C ASN A 216 7.45 5.72 -9.21
N ILE A 217 8.13 6.03 -10.31
CA ILE A 217 9.19 5.23 -10.93
C ILE A 217 10.54 5.87 -10.59
N GLN A 218 11.47 5.08 -10.08
CA GLN A 218 12.80 5.58 -9.75
C GLN A 218 13.58 5.90 -11.04
N ARG A 219 13.97 7.17 -11.20
CA ARG A 219 14.77 7.66 -12.33
C ARG A 219 16.05 8.27 -11.86
N THR A 220 17.05 8.23 -12.73
CA THR A 220 18.32 8.92 -12.55
C THR A 220 18.54 9.88 -13.71
N TYR A 221 18.63 11.16 -13.40
CA TYR A 221 18.87 12.22 -14.38
C TYR A 221 20.09 13.07 -13.98
N ASN A 222 20.80 13.61 -14.96
CA ASN A 222 21.86 14.59 -14.73
C ASN A 222 21.26 16.00 -14.79
N CYS A 223 21.30 16.74 -13.69
CA CYS A 223 20.69 18.06 -13.57
C CYS A 223 21.59 19.22 -14.02
N GLY A 224 22.70 18.91 -14.68
CA GLY A 224 23.59 19.90 -15.31
C GLY A 224 25.02 19.84 -14.77
N ASP A 225 25.88 20.63 -15.38
CA ASP A 225 27.28 20.80 -14.98
C ASP A 225 27.51 22.26 -14.55
N CYS A 226 28.39 22.45 -13.56
CA CYS A 226 28.76 23.77 -13.10
C CYS A 226 29.88 24.36 -13.97
N THR A 227 29.84 25.68 -14.19
CA THR A 227 30.90 26.38 -14.90
C THR A 227 32.01 26.80 -13.94
N ASP A 228 33.27 26.67 -14.37
CA ASP A 228 34.42 27.15 -13.59
C ASP A 228 34.23 28.62 -13.14
N PRO A 229 34.56 28.98 -11.88
CA PRO A 229 35.28 28.18 -10.86
C PRO A 229 34.38 27.35 -9.92
N THR A 230 33.08 27.21 -10.23
CA THR A 230 32.14 26.50 -9.36
C THR A 230 32.17 24.99 -9.59
N THR A 231 32.02 24.21 -8.53
CA THR A 231 31.91 22.75 -8.59
C THR A 231 30.55 22.31 -8.07
N CYS A 232 30.06 21.18 -8.57
CA CYS A 232 28.79 20.63 -8.10
C CYS A 232 28.94 20.11 -6.67
N GLY A 233 28.15 20.65 -5.74
CA GLY A 233 28.33 20.46 -4.30
C GLY A 233 29.27 21.46 -3.63
N GLY A 234 29.86 22.40 -4.38
CA GLY A 234 30.71 23.45 -3.81
C GLY A 234 29.88 24.42 -2.96
N GLY A 235 30.42 24.88 -1.83
CA GLY A 235 29.67 25.68 -0.84
C GLY A 235 28.76 24.85 0.09
N GLY A 236 28.90 23.52 0.10
CA GLY A 236 28.30 22.64 1.12
C GLY A 236 26.87 22.16 0.84
N THR A 237 26.25 22.58 -0.26
CA THR A 237 24.90 22.14 -0.65
C THR A 237 24.98 21.10 -1.78
N PRO A 238 24.57 19.84 -1.56
CA PRO A 238 24.59 18.81 -2.61
C PRO A 238 23.79 19.23 -3.84
N ASN A 239 24.28 18.87 -5.03
CA ASN A 239 23.60 19.11 -6.31
C ASN A 239 23.33 20.59 -6.64
N GLN A 240 24.06 21.50 -6.00
CA GLN A 240 24.07 22.94 -6.28
C GLN A 240 25.47 23.38 -6.71
N CYS A 241 25.54 24.35 -7.62
CA CYS A 241 26.81 24.91 -8.05
C CYS A 241 27.31 25.94 -7.05
N GLY A 242 28.52 25.75 -6.53
CA GLY A 242 29.16 26.74 -5.68
C GLY A 242 30.68 26.57 -5.63
N CYS A 243 31.34 27.46 -4.91
CA CYS A 243 32.79 27.43 -4.76
C CYS A 243 33.16 26.46 -3.64
N SER A 244 34.06 25.50 -3.89
CA SER A 244 34.71 24.75 -2.83
C SER A 244 35.58 25.69 -2.00
N GLU A 245 35.48 25.64 -0.67
CA GLU A 245 36.02 26.59 0.33
C GLU A 245 37.54 26.79 0.33
N ALA A 246 38.27 26.31 -0.67
CA ALA A 246 39.73 26.28 -0.69
C ALA A 246 40.41 27.11 -1.80
N THR A 247 39.72 27.90 -2.64
CA THR A 247 40.38 28.46 -3.84
C THR A 247 40.45 29.98 -4.00
N ILE A 248 39.79 30.84 -3.21
CA ILE A 248 39.91 32.30 -3.46
C ILE A 248 39.79 33.14 -2.18
N CYS A 249 40.75 33.08 -1.27
CA CYS A 249 40.94 34.19 -0.32
C CYS A 249 42.39 34.70 -0.22
N ASP A 250 43.40 33.85 -0.36
CA ASP A 250 44.69 34.17 0.25
C ASP A 250 45.76 34.72 -0.68
N GLU A 251 45.56 35.92 -1.26
CA GLU A 251 46.76 36.77 -1.33
C GLU A 251 46.54 38.29 -1.29
N LEU A 252 45.41 38.88 -1.73
CA LEU A 252 45.40 40.33 -2.01
C LEU A 252 44.14 41.16 -1.73
N GLY A 253 43.02 40.62 -1.24
CA GLY A 253 41.88 41.44 -0.77
C GLY A 253 41.39 42.55 -1.73
N TYR A 254 40.99 42.20 -2.95
CA TYR A 254 40.31 43.12 -3.88
C TYR A 254 38.95 42.56 -4.32
N GLU A 255 37.95 43.43 -4.54
CA GLU A 255 36.85 43.15 -5.49
C GLU A 255 37.48 42.81 -6.85
N CYS A 256 36.80 42.16 -7.78
CA CYS A 256 37.40 41.96 -9.11
C CYS A 256 37.63 43.35 -9.78
N GLY A 257 38.84 43.90 -9.60
CA GLY A 257 39.18 45.32 -9.79
C GLY A 257 39.57 46.02 -8.48
N THR A 258 40.71 46.74 -8.48
CA THR A 258 41.32 47.28 -7.26
C THR A 258 40.69 48.61 -6.79
N ARG A 259 40.26 48.73 -5.50
CA ARG A 259 40.33 49.97 -4.67
C ARG A 259 40.26 49.74 -3.15
N ASP A 260 40.90 50.66 -2.42
CA ASP A 260 41.24 50.67 -0.99
C ASP A 260 40.13 51.27 -0.10
N ILE A 261 39.73 50.51 0.93
CA ILE A 261 38.66 50.83 1.92
C ILE A 261 39.12 51.75 3.06
N SER A 262 40.41 52.08 3.16
CA SER A 262 40.91 53.07 4.12
C SER A 262 40.39 54.50 3.89
N LEU A 263 39.59 54.73 2.83
CA LEU A 263 38.97 56.01 2.49
C LEU A 263 37.47 56.14 2.83
N LEU A 264 36.79 55.10 3.36
CA LEU A 264 35.32 55.13 3.51
C LEU A 264 34.77 55.10 4.95
N CYS A 265 35.45 54.53 5.96
CA CYS A 265 34.93 54.54 7.34
C CYS A 265 36.05 54.62 8.41
N PRO A 266 36.48 55.82 8.86
CA PRO A 266 37.59 55.98 9.80
C PRO A 266 37.24 55.71 11.28
N ASN A 267 35.97 55.46 11.62
CA ASN A 267 35.50 55.41 13.02
C ASN A 267 34.28 54.50 13.23
N LEU A 268 34.45 53.20 13.05
CA LEU A 268 33.53 52.23 13.65
C LEU A 268 34.33 51.26 14.51
N THR A 269 34.60 51.69 15.74
CA THR A 269 34.79 50.78 16.86
C THR A 269 33.41 50.25 17.23
N ASN A 270 33.06 49.06 16.75
CA ASN A 270 32.01 48.28 17.41
C ASN A 270 32.38 46.80 17.27
N ASP A 271 33.00 46.29 18.33
CA ASP A 271 32.92 44.90 18.71
C ASP A 271 31.46 44.43 18.57
N VAL A 272 31.16 43.64 17.56
CA VAL A 272 30.19 42.56 17.74
C VAL A 272 31.01 41.40 18.27
N ALA A 273 31.27 41.43 19.57
CA ALA A 273 31.76 40.25 20.26
C ALA A 273 30.63 39.22 20.22
N CYS A 274 30.89 38.05 19.63
CA CYS A 274 30.05 36.87 19.76
C CYS A 274 29.94 36.54 21.26
N GLY A 275 28.89 37.01 21.91
CA GLY A 275 28.64 36.76 23.32
C GLY A 275 28.12 35.34 23.50
N SER A 276 29.02 34.36 23.56
CA SER A 276 28.78 32.96 23.94
C SER A 276 27.65 32.27 23.15
N CYS A 277 27.98 31.46 22.15
CA CYS A 277 27.08 30.35 21.81
C CYS A 277 26.91 29.51 23.09
N GLY A 278 25.68 29.17 23.45
CA GLY A 278 25.42 28.30 24.60
C GLY A 278 26.08 26.93 24.44
N ALA A 279 25.74 25.97 25.30
CA ALA A 279 26.14 24.59 25.07
C ALA A 279 25.63 24.10 23.69
N ASN A 280 26.39 23.22 23.05
CA ASN A 280 26.02 22.55 21.79
C ASN A 280 26.00 23.47 20.54
N GLY A 281 26.88 24.47 20.51
CA GLY A 281 27.14 25.28 19.32
C GLY A 281 28.50 25.99 19.38
N ASN A 282 29.05 26.31 18.22
CA ASN A 282 30.35 26.95 18.07
C ASN A 282 30.25 28.25 17.26
N CYS A 283 31.14 29.20 17.53
CA CYS A 283 31.21 30.46 16.80
C CYS A 283 32.02 30.27 15.52
N ASP A 284 31.41 30.47 14.35
CA ASP A 284 32.16 30.52 13.10
C ASP A 284 32.69 31.95 12.84
N ALA A 285 33.98 32.05 12.53
CA ALA A 285 34.75 33.25 12.18
C ALA A 285 34.38 34.56 12.91
N GLY A 286 33.90 34.45 14.16
CA GLY A 286 33.68 35.57 15.07
C GLY A 286 32.30 36.23 15.08
N ASN A 287 31.30 35.82 14.28
CA ASN A 287 30.00 36.55 14.23
C ASN A 287 28.71 35.72 14.14
N LEU A 288 28.75 34.40 13.95
CA LEU A 288 27.53 33.57 13.84
C LEU A 288 27.62 32.31 14.72
N CYS A 289 26.58 32.03 15.51
CA CYS A 289 26.45 30.78 16.23
C CYS A 289 25.95 29.68 15.30
N VAL A 290 26.77 28.65 15.15
CA VAL A 290 26.43 27.43 14.41
C VAL A 290 26.19 26.33 15.43
N CYS A 291 25.00 25.73 15.43
CA CYS A 291 24.67 24.66 16.35
C CYS A 291 25.33 23.34 15.93
N ASP A 292 25.70 22.54 16.92
CA ASP A 292 26.22 21.19 16.69
C ASP A 292 25.14 20.32 16.00
N THR A 293 25.54 19.24 15.35
CA THR A 293 24.59 18.29 14.73
C THR A 293 23.59 17.78 15.77
N GLY A 294 22.30 17.75 15.42
CA GLY A 294 21.21 17.40 16.34
C GLY A 294 20.62 18.60 17.09
N TYR A 295 21.09 19.83 16.83
CA TYR A 295 20.58 21.05 17.47
C TYR A 295 20.15 22.09 16.45
N THR A 296 19.14 22.88 16.80
CA THR A 296 18.63 24.00 16.00
C THR A 296 18.72 25.30 16.80
N PHE A 297 19.03 26.41 16.13
CA PHE A 297 19.12 27.71 16.78
C PHE A 297 17.70 28.27 17.04
N GLN A 298 17.31 28.35 18.31
CA GLN A 298 16.01 28.89 18.74
C GLN A 298 16.15 29.65 20.06
N ASN A 299 15.52 30.82 20.16
CA ASN A 299 15.52 31.67 21.35
C ASN A 299 16.94 32.00 21.86
N ASP A 300 17.79 32.49 20.96
CA ASP A 300 19.19 32.88 21.26
C ASP A 300 20.08 31.75 21.83
N SER A 301 19.72 30.49 21.59
CA SER A 301 20.53 29.32 21.98
C SER A 301 20.33 28.15 21.02
N CYS A 302 21.29 27.23 21.00
CA CYS A 302 21.11 25.92 20.38
C CYS A 302 20.20 25.07 21.26
N GLN A 303 19.09 24.59 20.69
CA GLN A 303 18.15 23.69 21.33
C GLN A 303 18.18 22.36 20.61
N ASP A 304 18.10 21.28 21.40
CA ASP A 304 18.04 19.92 20.91
C ASP A 304 16.86 19.73 19.94
N ILE A 305 17.11 19.08 18.81
CA ILE A 305 16.08 18.70 17.86
C ILE A 305 15.47 17.41 18.38
N ASN A 306 14.16 17.41 18.64
CA ASN A 306 13.48 16.17 18.99
C ASN A 306 13.08 15.40 17.72
N GLU A 307 13.95 14.55 17.20
CA GLU A 307 13.70 13.80 15.96
C GLU A 307 12.51 12.84 16.12
N CYS A 308 12.26 12.33 17.33
CA CYS A 308 11.13 11.44 17.63
C CYS A 308 9.76 12.11 17.41
N SER A 309 9.69 13.45 17.43
CA SER A 309 8.44 14.19 17.24
C SER A 309 7.92 14.13 15.80
N THR A 310 8.76 13.70 14.84
CA THR A 310 8.39 13.57 13.43
C THR A 310 8.63 12.13 12.98
N ASN A 311 7.60 11.47 12.46
CA ASN A 311 7.69 10.10 11.91
C ASN A 311 8.46 9.10 12.82
N ASN A 312 8.30 9.20 14.15
CA ASN A 312 9.00 8.35 15.13
C ASN A 312 10.53 8.37 14.96
N GLY A 313 11.14 9.49 14.54
CA GLY A 313 12.58 9.57 14.27
C GLY A 313 13.05 8.71 13.09
N GLY A 314 12.12 8.15 12.30
CA GLY A 314 12.44 7.13 11.30
C GLY A 314 12.73 5.75 11.89
N CYS A 315 12.46 5.53 13.18
CA CYS A 315 12.50 4.19 13.78
C CYS A 315 11.46 3.26 13.14
N ASP A 316 11.70 1.95 13.24
CA ASP A 316 10.75 0.92 12.79
C ASP A 316 9.36 1.12 13.43
N ALA A 317 8.29 0.72 12.75
CA ALA A 317 6.94 0.76 13.30
C ALA A 317 6.79 -0.07 14.59
N ASN A 318 7.61 -1.12 14.72
CA ASN A 318 7.73 -1.97 15.90
C ASN A 318 8.87 -1.52 16.85
N ALA A 319 9.29 -0.26 16.79
CA ALA A 319 10.26 0.36 17.70
C ALA A 319 9.71 1.63 18.35
N THR A 320 10.23 1.92 19.54
CA THR A 320 10.00 3.19 20.24
C THR A 320 11.21 4.10 20.04
N CYS A 321 10.97 5.31 19.56
CA CYS A 321 11.97 6.37 19.54
C CYS A 321 12.10 7.04 20.91
N ALA A 322 13.33 7.17 21.39
CA ALA A 322 13.68 7.91 22.59
C ALA A 322 14.65 9.03 22.21
N ASN A 323 14.20 10.27 22.41
CA ASN A 323 15.02 11.44 22.15
C ASN A 323 16.16 11.56 23.17
N THR A 324 17.35 11.93 22.70
CA THR A 324 18.55 12.14 23.53
C THR A 324 19.16 13.50 23.21
N ASP A 325 20.01 14.05 24.07
CA ASP A 325 20.59 15.38 23.80
C ASP A 325 21.53 15.31 22.59
N GLY A 326 21.14 15.95 21.48
CA GLY A 326 21.83 16.02 20.20
C GLY A 326 21.65 14.83 19.28
N SER A 327 20.71 13.92 19.57
CA SER A 327 20.43 12.72 18.76
C SER A 327 19.17 12.01 19.25
N PHE A 328 18.89 10.83 18.72
CA PHE A 328 17.85 9.96 19.22
C PHE A 328 18.28 8.49 19.14
N MET A 329 17.56 7.65 19.86
CA MET A 329 17.76 6.21 19.85
C MET A 329 16.45 5.49 19.54
N CYS A 330 16.52 4.49 18.68
CA CYS A 330 15.43 3.57 18.45
C CYS A 330 15.64 2.29 19.27
N SER A 331 14.60 1.82 19.95
CA SER A 331 14.60 0.53 20.63
C SER A 331 13.41 -0.30 20.17
N CYS A 332 13.65 -1.52 19.69
CA CYS A 332 12.56 -2.43 19.34
C CYS A 332 11.63 -2.66 20.53
N ASN A 333 10.33 -2.70 20.26
CA ASN A 333 9.30 -2.97 21.25
C ASN A 333 9.43 -4.41 21.77
N ALA A 334 8.81 -4.68 22.92
CA ALA A 334 8.81 -6.03 23.49
C ALA A 334 8.26 -7.07 22.50
N GLY A 335 9.02 -8.15 22.28
CA GLY A 335 8.69 -9.15 21.26
C GLY A 335 9.38 -8.93 19.92
N PHE A 336 10.21 -7.90 19.77
CA PHE A 336 11.02 -7.63 18.59
C PHE A 336 12.50 -7.45 18.92
N THR A 337 13.40 -7.79 18.00
CA THR A 337 14.85 -7.57 18.10
C THR A 337 15.41 -6.96 16.82
N GLY A 338 16.45 -6.15 16.98
CA GLY A 338 17.04 -5.40 15.88
C GLY A 338 17.82 -4.17 16.36
N ASP A 339 18.14 -3.27 15.44
CA ASP A 339 18.82 -2.00 15.72
C ASP A 339 17.86 -0.84 16.02
N GLY A 340 16.55 -1.12 16.07
CA GLY A 340 15.49 -0.15 16.30
C GLY A 340 15.02 0.59 15.03
N PHE A 341 15.83 0.61 13.97
CA PHE A 341 15.43 1.09 12.63
C PHE A 341 14.89 -0.06 11.77
N THR A 342 15.29 -1.28 12.06
CA THR A 342 14.71 -2.53 11.54
C THR A 342 14.47 -3.46 12.71
N CYS A 343 13.21 -3.81 12.96
CA CYS A 343 12.82 -4.70 14.06
C CYS A 343 12.16 -5.96 13.53
N ASN A 344 12.76 -7.11 13.84
CA ASN A 344 12.23 -8.42 13.48
C ASN A 344 11.52 -9.06 14.68
N PRO A 345 10.40 -9.78 14.48
CA PRO A 345 9.78 -10.54 15.56
C PRO A 345 10.78 -11.48 16.23
N THR A 346 10.80 -11.48 17.55
CA THR A 346 11.63 -12.43 18.31
C THR A 346 10.94 -13.79 18.31
N ALA A 347 11.68 -14.87 18.03
CA ALA A 347 11.12 -16.20 18.10
C ALA A 347 10.67 -16.52 19.55
N PRO A 348 9.49 -17.15 19.74
CA PRO A 348 9.06 -17.60 21.07
C PRO A 348 10.08 -18.58 21.65
N THR A 349 10.35 -18.50 22.95
CA THR A 349 11.24 -19.44 23.63
C THR A 349 10.68 -19.86 24.99
N ILE A 350 10.82 -21.15 25.32
CA ILE A 350 10.55 -21.65 26.68
C ILE A 350 11.70 -21.24 27.59
N THR A 351 11.40 -20.47 28.64
CA THR A 351 12.42 -19.98 29.59
C THR A 351 12.37 -20.65 30.95
N GLN A 352 11.26 -21.32 31.27
CA GLN A 352 11.12 -22.09 32.50
C GLN A 352 10.12 -23.23 32.30
N THR A 353 10.44 -24.39 32.88
CA THR A 353 9.52 -25.52 32.98
C THR A 353 9.47 -25.99 34.42
N VAL A 354 8.26 -26.14 34.97
CA VAL A 354 8.05 -26.63 36.33
C VAL A 354 7.05 -27.77 36.33
N GLU A 355 7.43 -28.83 37.04
CA GLU A 355 6.73 -30.10 37.06
C GLU A 355 5.96 -30.28 38.37
N GLY A 356 4.87 -31.04 38.31
CA GLY A 356 4.05 -31.45 39.44
C GLY A 356 3.49 -32.84 39.20
N SER A 357 3.36 -33.62 40.27
CA SER A 357 2.74 -34.94 40.23
C SER A 357 1.93 -35.19 41.49
N SER A 358 0.84 -35.94 41.37
CA SER A 358 0.07 -36.42 42.52
C SER A 358 -0.25 -37.89 42.31
N ALA A 359 -0.09 -38.69 43.38
CA ALA A 359 -0.40 -40.12 43.35
C ALA A 359 -1.87 -40.41 43.75
N LEU A 360 -2.48 -39.55 44.58
CA LEU A 360 -3.73 -39.84 45.34
C LEU A 360 -4.54 -38.56 45.77
N ASN A 361 -4.34 -37.37 45.19
CA ASN A 361 -5.00 -36.12 45.64
C ASN A 361 -5.93 -35.44 44.61
N ASP A 362 -7.11 -34.98 45.00
CA ASP A 362 -8.08 -34.19 44.19
C ASP A 362 -7.53 -33.03 43.32
N SER A 363 -6.26 -32.68 43.54
CA SER A 363 -5.50 -31.69 42.80
C SER A 363 -4.08 -32.16 42.50
N VAL A 364 -3.51 -31.60 41.43
CA VAL A 364 -2.09 -31.70 41.12
C VAL A 364 -1.46 -30.32 41.20
N THR A 365 -0.34 -30.22 41.92
CA THR A 365 0.33 -28.94 42.18
C THR A 365 1.77 -29.01 41.71
N THR A 366 2.25 -27.94 41.07
CA THR A 366 3.64 -27.82 40.62
C THR A 366 4.58 -27.48 41.78
N GLY A 367 5.89 -27.58 41.55
CA GLY A 367 6.87 -26.80 42.31
C GLY A 367 6.58 -25.29 42.27
N SER A 368 7.24 -24.52 43.14
CA SER A 368 7.13 -23.06 43.11
C SER A 368 7.79 -22.49 41.86
N MET A 369 7.05 -21.63 41.17
CA MET A 369 7.55 -20.78 40.09
C MET A 369 7.92 -19.41 40.64
N THR A 370 8.94 -18.80 40.05
CA THR A 370 9.42 -17.47 40.41
C THR A 370 8.54 -16.40 39.78
N ASN A 371 8.38 -15.27 40.46
CA ASN A 371 7.77 -14.09 39.86
C ASN A 371 8.55 -13.64 38.62
N ASN A 372 7.84 -13.02 37.67
CA ASN A 372 8.43 -12.35 36.53
C ASN A 372 8.20 -10.82 36.63
N SER A 373 9.05 -10.06 35.93
CA SER A 373 8.92 -8.61 35.78
C SER A 373 8.03 -8.22 34.60
N ASP A 374 7.92 -9.11 33.62
CA ASP A 374 7.33 -8.82 32.31
C ASP A 374 6.17 -9.76 31.98
N PRO A 375 5.16 -9.33 31.22
CA PRO A 375 4.04 -10.18 30.82
C PRO A 375 4.50 -11.36 29.96
N ALA A 376 4.19 -12.59 30.40
CA ALA A 376 4.53 -13.82 29.69
C ALA A 376 3.30 -14.71 29.45
N LEU A 377 3.42 -15.69 28.54
CA LEU A 377 2.44 -16.76 28.38
C LEU A 377 2.85 -17.94 29.27
N PHE A 378 1.85 -18.51 29.94
CA PHE A 378 1.97 -19.75 30.69
C PHE A 378 1.05 -20.80 30.07
N LEU A 379 1.60 -21.98 29.79
CA LEU A 379 0.83 -23.14 29.36
C LEU A 379 0.90 -24.22 30.44
N ALA A 380 -0.26 -24.74 30.83
CA ALA A 380 -0.37 -25.87 31.74
C ALA A 380 -0.88 -27.08 30.96
N PHE A 381 -0.05 -28.13 30.93
CA PHE A 381 -0.37 -29.41 30.34
C PHE A 381 -0.68 -30.40 31.46
N ILE A 382 -1.89 -30.93 31.51
CA ILE A 382 -2.34 -31.82 32.59
C ILE A 382 -2.67 -33.18 32.02
N SER A 383 -1.98 -34.23 32.48
CA SER A 383 -2.26 -35.62 32.12
C SER A 383 -2.94 -36.35 33.26
N ILE A 384 -4.01 -37.06 32.93
CA ILE A 384 -4.84 -37.81 33.88
C ILE A 384 -4.97 -39.24 33.37
N ALA A 385 -4.78 -40.23 34.24
CA ALA A 385 -4.93 -41.65 33.93
C ALA A 385 -6.39 -42.16 34.05
N THR A 386 -7.39 -41.40 33.58
CA THR A 386 -8.77 -41.90 33.35
C THR A 386 -9.53 -41.09 32.29
N ASP A 387 -10.47 -41.71 31.58
CA ASP A 387 -11.38 -41.11 30.59
C ASP A 387 -12.71 -40.58 31.18
N SER A 388 -12.92 -40.74 32.48
CA SER A 388 -14.19 -40.39 33.17
C SER A 388 -14.14 -39.07 33.95
N ARG A 389 -13.04 -38.32 33.83
CA ARG A 389 -12.73 -37.14 34.64
C ARG A 389 -12.28 -35.99 33.76
N GLU A 390 -12.52 -34.78 34.24
CA GLU A 390 -12.16 -33.53 33.57
C GLU A 390 -11.34 -32.65 34.52
N VAL A 391 -10.52 -31.77 33.95
CA VAL A 391 -9.88 -30.68 34.70
C VAL A 391 -10.94 -29.59 34.91
N THR A 392 -11.39 -29.41 36.15
CA THR A 392 -12.47 -28.46 36.47
C THR A 392 -11.97 -27.02 36.58
N GLY A 393 -10.67 -26.82 36.78
CA GLY A 393 -10.05 -25.51 36.77
C GLY A 393 -8.56 -25.56 37.04
N VAL A 394 -7.86 -24.52 36.57
CA VAL A 394 -6.46 -24.26 36.87
C VAL A 394 -6.35 -22.92 37.59
N GLN A 395 -5.57 -22.87 38.66
CA GLN A 395 -5.38 -21.67 39.48
C GLN A 395 -3.94 -21.54 39.94
N GLY A 396 -3.51 -20.32 40.26
CA GLY A 396 -2.16 -20.03 40.74
C GLY A 396 -1.57 -18.78 40.10
N LEU A 397 -0.41 -18.35 40.62
CA LEU A 397 0.39 -17.21 40.15
C LEU A 397 -0.31 -15.84 40.10
N GLY A 398 -1.53 -15.72 40.62
CA GLY A 398 -2.34 -14.51 40.44
C GLY A 398 -2.83 -14.31 39.01
N LEU A 399 -2.83 -15.36 38.18
CA LEU A 399 -3.27 -15.30 36.79
C LEU A 399 -4.67 -15.91 36.60
N THR A 400 -5.37 -15.45 35.57
CA THR A 400 -6.63 -16.06 35.11
C THR A 400 -6.33 -17.10 34.04
N TRP A 401 -6.69 -18.35 34.32
CA TRP A 401 -6.48 -19.48 33.42
C TRP A 401 -7.73 -19.75 32.58
N SER A 402 -7.51 -20.08 31.31
CA SER A 402 -8.55 -20.44 30.34
C SER A 402 -8.22 -21.77 29.68
N GLN A 403 -9.23 -22.63 29.52
CA GLN A 403 -9.08 -23.91 28.83
C GLN A 403 -8.89 -23.66 27.33
N VAL A 404 -7.84 -24.25 26.74
CA VAL A 404 -7.54 -24.17 25.31
C VAL A 404 -8.11 -25.38 24.58
N GLY A 405 -7.97 -26.56 25.18
CA GLY A 405 -8.47 -27.80 24.59
C GLY A 405 -8.20 -29.01 25.47
N GLU A 406 -8.87 -30.11 25.14
CA GLU A 406 -8.77 -31.39 25.85
C GLU A 406 -8.94 -32.53 24.87
N ILE A 407 -8.17 -33.60 25.07
CA ILE A 407 -8.12 -34.77 24.21
C ILE A 407 -8.12 -36.02 25.10
N CYS A 408 -8.74 -37.11 24.66
CA CYS A 408 -8.85 -38.34 25.44
C CYS A 408 -8.47 -39.59 24.62
N SER A 409 -7.84 -40.57 25.26
CA SER A 409 -7.61 -41.93 24.74
C SER A 409 -8.63 -42.89 25.35
N ARG A 410 -9.44 -43.54 24.50
CA ARG A 410 -10.38 -44.60 24.93
C ARG A 410 -9.70 -45.93 25.29
N HIS A 411 -8.45 -46.15 24.89
CA HIS A 411 -7.75 -47.43 25.10
C HIS A 411 -6.96 -47.47 26.40
N ASP A 412 -6.21 -46.41 26.67
CA ASP A 412 -5.33 -46.32 27.85
C ASP A 412 -6.00 -45.55 29.00
N GLN A 413 -7.26 -45.16 28.82
CA GLN A 413 -8.02 -44.28 29.70
C GLN A 413 -7.16 -43.09 30.13
N GLN A 414 -6.67 -42.29 29.17
CA GLN A 414 -5.85 -41.11 29.49
C GLN A 414 -6.42 -39.84 28.88
N THR A 415 -6.29 -38.73 29.57
CA THR A 415 -6.72 -37.40 29.13
C THR A 415 -5.57 -36.41 29.25
N LEU A 416 -5.40 -35.53 28.25
CA LEU A 416 -4.45 -34.40 28.25
C LEU A 416 -5.25 -33.12 28.02
N ALA A 417 -5.26 -32.27 29.04
CA ALA A 417 -5.86 -30.95 28.99
C ALA A 417 -4.78 -29.89 28.82
N LEU A 418 -5.08 -28.88 28.02
CA LEU A 418 -4.26 -27.69 27.82
C LEU A 418 -5.00 -26.46 28.34
N TRP A 419 -4.34 -25.73 29.23
CA TRP A 419 -4.80 -24.46 29.75
C TRP A 419 -3.76 -23.38 29.50
N SER A 420 -4.22 -22.15 29.31
CA SER A 420 -3.35 -20.98 29.10
C SER A 420 -3.69 -19.85 30.05
N ALA A 421 -2.68 -19.08 30.42
CA ALA A 421 -2.81 -17.84 31.16
C ALA A 421 -1.75 -16.84 30.70
N ARG A 422 -2.05 -15.55 30.75
CA ARG A 422 -1.11 -14.49 30.37
C ARG A 422 -1.06 -13.41 31.44
N GLY A 423 0.14 -12.90 31.70
CA GLY A 423 0.34 -11.75 32.57
C GLY A 423 1.66 -11.78 33.33
N VAL A 424 1.74 -10.91 34.33
CA VAL A 424 2.84 -10.87 35.30
C VAL A 424 2.48 -11.82 36.45
N ALA A 425 3.16 -12.96 36.49
CA ALA A 425 3.00 -14.00 37.50
C ALA A 425 3.65 -13.61 38.82
N GLN A 426 2.95 -13.90 39.92
CA GLN A 426 3.53 -13.87 41.26
C GLN A 426 4.24 -15.18 41.58
N THR A 427 5.20 -15.14 42.51
CA THR A 427 5.85 -16.35 43.03
C THR A 427 4.79 -17.25 43.68
N GLY A 428 4.73 -18.51 43.25
CA GLY A 428 3.75 -19.45 43.78
C GLY A 428 3.69 -20.75 42.98
N THR A 429 2.73 -21.59 43.31
CA THR A 429 2.47 -22.85 42.61
C THR A 429 1.27 -22.71 41.68
N VAL A 430 1.21 -23.57 40.67
CA VAL A 430 0.00 -23.78 39.87
C VAL A 430 -0.64 -25.08 40.33
N THR A 431 -1.96 -25.03 40.52
CA THR A 431 -2.78 -26.15 40.96
C THR A 431 -3.88 -26.38 39.93
N ALA A 432 -3.98 -27.61 39.43
CA ALA A 432 -5.12 -28.06 38.65
C ALA A 432 -6.06 -28.89 39.52
N ASN A 433 -7.33 -28.52 39.55
CA ASN A 433 -8.39 -29.19 40.30
C ASN A 433 -9.07 -30.22 39.39
N LEU A 434 -9.38 -31.39 39.97
CA LEU A 434 -9.99 -32.52 39.26
C LEU A 434 -11.41 -32.77 39.80
N SER A 435 -12.27 -33.37 38.98
CA SER A 435 -13.67 -33.58 39.35
C SER A 435 -13.93 -34.63 40.45
N ASP A 436 -12.93 -35.44 40.87
CA ASP A 436 -13.01 -36.50 41.92
C ASP A 436 -11.60 -36.98 42.41
N ASP A 437 -11.55 -37.89 43.41
CA ASP A 437 -10.33 -38.48 44.03
C ASP A 437 -9.44 -39.21 42.99
N PRO A 438 -8.16 -38.83 42.77
CA PRO A 438 -7.44 -39.27 41.58
C PRO A 438 -6.74 -40.63 41.77
N PHE A 439 -6.44 -41.22 40.63
CA PHE A 439 -5.29 -42.08 40.50
C PHE A 439 -4.33 -41.43 39.51
N ALA A 440 -3.13 -41.09 40.01
CA ALA A 440 -1.97 -40.61 39.25
C ALA A 440 -2.21 -39.55 38.16
N SER A 441 -1.91 -38.29 38.50
CA SER A 441 -1.93 -37.18 37.54
C SER A 441 -0.60 -36.43 37.53
N THR A 442 -0.29 -35.81 36.39
CA THR A 442 0.89 -34.96 36.20
C THR A 442 0.49 -33.63 35.59
N ILE A 443 1.21 -32.60 36.00
CA ILE A 443 1.11 -31.27 35.43
C ILE A 443 2.50 -30.77 35.08
N THR A 444 2.66 -30.25 33.88
CA THR A 444 3.83 -29.48 33.48
C THR A 444 3.37 -28.08 33.12
N VAL A 445 3.98 -27.09 33.76
CA VAL A 445 3.76 -25.68 33.41
C VAL A 445 5.02 -25.13 32.75
N VAL A 446 4.85 -24.53 31.58
CA VAL A 446 5.92 -23.87 30.84
C VAL A 446 5.66 -22.37 30.77
N ARG A 447 6.73 -21.59 30.96
CA ARG A 447 6.77 -20.16 30.69
C ARG A 447 7.35 -19.94 29.30
N VAL A 448 6.64 -19.17 28.48
CA VAL A 448 7.07 -18.78 27.13
C VAL A 448 7.25 -17.26 27.08
N ASP A 449 8.45 -16.83 26.70
CA ASP A 449 8.78 -15.41 26.46
C ASP A 449 8.93 -15.14 24.95
N GLY A 450 8.69 -13.89 24.53
CA GLY A 450 8.99 -13.40 23.16
C GLY A 450 7.91 -13.61 22.10
N GLY A 451 6.79 -12.88 22.15
CA GLY A 451 5.79 -12.79 21.06
C GLY A 451 4.34 -12.78 21.57
N ASP A 452 3.37 -12.41 20.72
CA ASP A 452 1.93 -12.44 21.08
C ASP A 452 1.39 -13.87 20.99
N GLN A 453 1.64 -14.65 22.03
CA GLN A 453 1.36 -16.07 22.09
C GLN A 453 -0.14 -16.33 22.38
N THR A 454 -1.03 -16.15 21.40
CA THR A 454 -2.32 -16.85 21.49
C THR A 454 -2.06 -18.31 21.14
N PRO A 455 -2.43 -19.30 21.99
CA PRO A 455 -2.33 -20.70 21.64
C PRO A 455 -3.17 -20.95 20.38
N GLY A 456 -2.52 -21.00 19.21
CA GLY A 456 -3.13 -21.50 18.01
C GLY A 456 -3.31 -22.99 18.20
N SER A 457 -4.55 -23.46 18.21
CA SER A 457 -4.87 -24.89 18.21
C SER A 457 -4.49 -25.48 16.85
N ALA A 458 -3.18 -25.64 16.60
CA ALA A 458 -2.69 -26.45 15.51
C ALA A 458 -3.14 -27.89 15.77
N GLY A 459 -3.91 -28.42 14.83
CA GLY A 459 -4.72 -29.62 15.01
C GLY A 459 -3.97 -30.80 15.66
N VAL A 460 -4.70 -31.45 16.54
CA VAL A 460 -4.36 -32.77 17.10
C VAL A 460 -4.35 -33.77 15.96
N ILE A 461 -3.17 -34.17 15.46
CA ILE A 461 -3.06 -35.25 14.49
C ILE A 461 -2.70 -36.54 15.20
N LEU A 462 -3.72 -37.28 15.61
CA LEU A 462 -3.59 -38.73 15.85
C LEU A 462 -3.91 -39.45 14.54
N ARG A 463 -2.89 -39.80 13.75
CA ARG A 463 -3.09 -40.77 12.66
C ARG A 463 -2.94 -42.18 13.20
N ASN A 464 -4.07 -42.74 13.65
CA ASN A 464 -4.39 -44.14 13.37
C ASN A 464 -5.00 -44.17 11.95
N GLN A 465 -4.72 -45.20 11.13
CA GLN A 465 -5.18 -45.33 9.74
C GLN A 465 -6.71 -45.22 9.50
N ASN A 466 -7.53 -45.09 10.56
CA ASN A 466 -9.00 -45.06 10.50
C ASN A 466 -9.66 -43.72 10.89
N GLY A 467 -8.92 -42.62 11.11
CA GLY A 467 -9.51 -41.26 11.11
C GLY A 467 -10.57 -40.93 12.18
N THR A 468 -10.50 -41.51 13.38
CA THR A 468 -11.42 -41.19 14.50
C THR A 468 -10.73 -40.38 15.60
N ASN A 469 -11.37 -39.27 16.02
CA ASN A 469 -10.90 -38.35 17.08
C ASN A 469 -10.73 -38.93 18.49
N CYS A 470 -11.08 -40.20 18.69
CA CYS A 470 -10.90 -40.96 19.93
C CYS A 470 -10.95 -42.45 19.55
N GLY A 471 -9.88 -42.98 18.93
CA GLY A 471 -9.85 -44.37 18.46
C GLY A 471 -8.45 -44.94 18.55
N GLY A 472 -8.21 -45.77 19.55
CA GLY A 472 -6.90 -46.39 19.77
C GLY A 472 -6.59 -47.47 18.75
N GLY A 473 -5.30 -47.70 18.57
CA GLY A 473 -4.76 -48.82 17.84
C GLY A 473 -3.61 -49.39 18.66
N ASN A 474 -3.66 -50.70 18.92
CA ASN A 474 -2.52 -51.43 19.44
C ASN A 474 -1.49 -51.55 18.31
N ASN A 475 -0.51 -50.65 18.25
CA ASN A 475 0.65 -50.85 17.37
C ASN A 475 1.93 -50.97 18.22
N PRO A 476 2.76 -51.99 18.01
CA PRO A 476 3.90 -52.31 18.87
C PRO A 476 5.14 -51.44 18.58
N GLU A 477 5.02 -50.37 17.79
CA GLU A 477 6.16 -49.52 17.45
C GLU A 477 6.36 -48.45 18.53
N SER A 478 7.53 -48.50 19.16
CA SER A 478 8.01 -47.57 20.18
C SER A 478 8.27 -46.16 19.66
N THR A 479 7.94 -45.83 18.41
CA THR A 479 8.22 -44.54 17.76
C THR A 479 6.94 -43.93 17.22
N TYR A 480 6.82 -42.61 17.32
CA TYR A 480 5.70 -41.86 16.75
C TYR A 480 6.22 -40.78 15.79
N SER A 481 5.43 -40.46 14.77
CA SER A 481 5.69 -39.32 13.90
C SER A 481 4.40 -38.77 13.30
N PHE A 482 4.27 -37.45 13.26
CA PHE A 482 3.15 -36.75 12.64
C PHE A 482 3.55 -35.32 12.24
N ASP A 483 2.81 -34.76 11.31
CA ASP A 483 3.14 -33.52 10.64
C ASP A 483 2.28 -32.36 11.14
N VAL A 484 2.89 -31.20 11.40
CA VAL A 484 2.19 -29.98 11.84
C VAL A 484 2.59 -28.84 10.93
N THR A 485 1.61 -28.09 10.42
CA THR A 485 1.89 -26.97 9.51
C THR A 485 1.78 -25.65 10.26
N SER A 486 2.85 -24.86 10.25
CA SER A 486 2.88 -23.48 10.76
C SER A 486 2.59 -22.51 9.61
N PRO A 487 1.70 -21.50 9.81
CA PRO A 487 1.50 -20.44 8.83
C PRO A 487 2.71 -19.50 8.73
N ASP A 488 3.47 -19.33 9.82
CA ASP A 488 4.53 -18.34 9.94
C ASP A 488 5.92 -18.98 10.09
N ALA A 489 6.94 -18.31 9.56
CA ALA A 489 8.34 -18.62 9.83
C ALA A 489 8.71 -18.24 11.28
N ASN A 490 9.71 -18.91 11.88
CA ASN A 490 10.17 -18.67 13.25
C ASN A 490 9.13 -18.96 14.36
N ALA A 491 8.06 -19.69 14.05
CA ALA A 491 7.16 -20.23 15.05
C ALA A 491 7.84 -21.27 15.95
N LEU A 492 7.42 -21.34 17.22
CA LEU A 492 7.81 -22.36 18.18
C LEU A 492 6.75 -23.47 18.20
N ALA A 493 7.10 -24.65 17.72
CA ALA A 493 6.28 -25.83 17.91
C ALA A 493 6.56 -26.42 19.31
N VAL A 494 5.51 -26.53 20.12
CA VAL A 494 5.56 -27.16 21.45
C VAL A 494 4.77 -28.47 21.38
N SER A 495 5.44 -29.60 21.60
CA SER A 495 4.82 -30.91 21.65
C SER A 495 4.89 -31.47 23.05
N VAL A 496 3.76 -31.94 23.55
CA VAL A 496 3.65 -32.61 24.85
C VAL A 496 3.10 -34.00 24.67
N THR A 497 3.82 -34.98 25.20
CA THR A 497 3.39 -36.37 25.15
C THR A 497 3.05 -36.89 26.52
N SER A 498 1.98 -37.66 26.64
CA SER A 498 1.64 -38.38 27.87
C SER A 498 2.02 -39.84 27.72
N SER A 499 2.52 -40.51 28.76
CA SER A 499 2.81 -41.95 28.80
C SER A 499 2.36 -42.60 30.13
N LEU A 500 2.31 -43.93 30.29
CA LEU A 500 2.13 -44.59 31.59
C LEU A 500 3.48 -45.11 32.12
N GLY A 501 4.20 -44.27 32.88
CA GLY A 501 5.45 -44.66 33.55
C GLY A 501 6.58 -45.10 32.60
N VAL A 502 6.63 -44.56 31.38
CA VAL A 502 7.65 -44.90 30.37
C VAL A 502 8.49 -43.68 30.02
N SER A 503 9.80 -43.90 29.81
CA SER A 503 10.72 -42.87 29.29
C SER A 503 10.36 -42.44 27.87
N HIS A 504 10.53 -41.15 27.60
CA HIS A 504 10.45 -40.55 26.27
C HIS A 504 11.86 -40.28 25.73
N THR A 505 11.98 -40.20 24.40
CA THR A 505 13.20 -39.72 23.73
C THR A 505 12.77 -38.89 22.51
N PRO A 506 13.12 -37.59 22.45
CA PRO A 506 12.78 -36.75 21.30
C PRO A 506 13.45 -37.24 20.00
N GLY A 507 12.77 -37.02 18.88
CA GLY A 507 13.34 -37.22 17.55
C GLY A 507 14.35 -36.12 17.17
N SER A 508 14.96 -36.27 16.00
CA SER A 508 15.94 -35.29 15.49
C SER A 508 15.31 -33.90 15.32
N GLY A 509 16.03 -32.86 15.74
CA GLY A 509 15.59 -31.46 15.65
C GLY A 509 14.65 -31.00 16.77
N TRP A 510 14.35 -31.85 17.76
CA TRP A 510 13.55 -31.49 18.93
C TRP A 510 14.42 -31.35 20.18
N THR A 511 14.17 -30.30 20.95
CA THR A 511 14.80 -30.05 22.25
C THR A 511 13.87 -30.48 23.37
N ALA A 512 14.30 -31.42 24.22
CA ALA A 512 13.58 -31.78 25.44
C ALA A 512 13.72 -30.67 26.50
N HIS A 513 12.60 -30.30 27.12
CA HIS A 513 12.56 -29.31 28.20
C HIS A 513 12.20 -29.90 29.57
N SER A 514 11.40 -30.97 29.58
CA SER A 514 10.97 -31.65 30.80
C SER A 514 10.56 -33.07 30.54
N ASP A 515 10.74 -33.91 31.55
CA ASP A 515 10.38 -35.33 31.55
C ASP A 515 9.86 -35.69 32.93
N VAL A 516 8.56 -35.46 33.15
CA VAL A 516 7.88 -35.85 34.39
C VAL A 516 7.71 -37.36 34.37
N THR A 517 8.72 -38.08 34.85
CA THR A 517 8.65 -39.53 35.02
C THR A 517 8.07 -39.85 36.38
N SER A 518 6.79 -40.21 36.41
CA SER A 518 6.13 -40.66 37.64
C SER A 518 6.68 -42.01 38.10
N PHE A 519 6.90 -42.17 39.41
CA PHE A 519 7.62 -43.31 40.02
C PHE A 519 6.87 -44.66 40.02
N SER A 520 5.64 -44.74 39.50
CA SER A 520 4.86 -45.97 39.48
C SER A 520 4.52 -46.41 38.06
N SER A 521 4.44 -47.72 37.83
CA SER A 521 4.05 -48.31 36.54
C SER A 521 2.61 -48.02 36.11
N ARG A 522 1.83 -47.32 36.95
CA ARG A 522 0.44 -46.92 36.68
C ARG A 522 0.26 -45.41 36.59
N SER A 523 1.33 -44.64 36.67
CA SER A 523 1.24 -43.20 36.73
C SER A 523 1.45 -42.54 35.38
N SER A 524 0.70 -41.47 35.10
CA SER A 524 0.92 -40.65 33.92
C SER A 524 2.31 -40.00 33.97
N ALA A 525 3.07 -40.13 32.89
CA ALA A 525 4.29 -39.38 32.64
C ALA A 525 4.05 -38.36 31.54
N GLN A 526 4.77 -37.24 31.58
CA GLN A 526 4.67 -36.18 30.57
C GLN A 526 6.05 -35.79 30.08
N ALA A 527 6.20 -35.59 28.77
CA ALA A 527 7.40 -35.04 28.18
C ALA A 527 7.05 -33.79 27.39
N VAL A 528 7.81 -32.70 27.56
CA VAL A 528 7.66 -31.48 26.77
C VAL A 528 8.90 -31.30 25.91
N MET A 529 8.68 -31.11 24.62
CA MET A 529 9.73 -30.83 23.66
C MET A 529 9.35 -29.69 22.73
N THR A 530 10.36 -29.02 22.20
CA THR A 530 10.18 -27.89 21.29
C THR A 530 11.03 -27.98 20.06
N ARG A 531 10.59 -27.29 19.00
CA ARG A 531 11.38 -27.02 17.80
C ARG A 531 11.01 -25.66 17.23
N THR A 532 12.01 -24.88 16.83
CA THR A 532 11.80 -23.67 16.03
C THR A 532 11.58 -24.06 14.57
N THR A 533 10.58 -23.46 13.94
CA THR A 533 10.27 -23.69 12.53
C THR A 533 11.13 -22.79 11.65
N ASP A 534 11.75 -23.37 10.62
CA ASP A 534 12.71 -22.67 9.77
C ASP A 534 12.02 -21.80 8.68
N ALA A 535 10.76 -22.09 8.35
CA ALA A 535 9.94 -21.37 7.36
C ALA A 535 8.44 -21.69 7.56
N SER A 536 7.55 -20.92 6.90
CA SER A 536 6.14 -21.29 6.74
C SER A 536 6.07 -22.68 6.08
N GLY A 537 5.49 -23.67 6.76
CA GLY A 537 5.51 -25.03 6.24
C GLY A 537 5.26 -26.12 7.28
N THR A 538 5.38 -27.37 6.81
CA THR A 538 5.10 -28.56 7.60
C THR A 538 6.35 -29.01 8.37
N THR A 539 6.25 -29.04 9.70
CA THR A 539 7.24 -29.58 10.62
C THR A 539 6.82 -30.97 11.09
N THR A 540 7.66 -31.96 10.85
CA THR A 540 7.47 -33.32 11.37
C THR A 540 7.89 -33.39 12.83
N VAL A 541 6.95 -33.82 13.65
CA VAL A 541 7.18 -34.18 15.05
C VAL A 541 7.51 -35.65 15.08
N SER A 542 8.54 -36.02 15.82
CA SER A 542 8.90 -37.42 16.00
C SER A 542 9.53 -37.67 17.36
N GLY A 543 9.45 -38.91 17.83
CA GLY A 543 10.06 -39.34 19.07
C GLY A 543 9.86 -40.83 19.30
N SER A 544 10.33 -41.31 20.44
CA SER A 544 10.15 -42.70 20.86
C SER A 544 9.81 -42.85 22.35
N PHE A 545 9.07 -43.89 22.70
CA PHE A 545 8.80 -44.33 24.05
C PHE A 545 9.47 -45.67 24.34
N GLY A 546 9.82 -45.93 25.60
CA GLY A 546 10.41 -47.20 26.01
C GLY A 546 9.53 -48.46 25.85
N ARG A 547 8.19 -48.34 25.62
CA ARG A 547 7.18 -49.42 25.45
C ARG A 547 5.94 -48.93 24.66
N SER A 548 5.03 -49.84 24.30
CA SER A 548 3.89 -49.64 23.38
C SER A 548 3.04 -48.39 23.64
N THR A 549 3.09 -47.48 22.67
CA THR A 549 2.29 -46.29 22.29
C THR A 549 1.53 -45.48 23.34
N LEU A 550 1.80 -44.16 23.36
CA LEU A 550 0.90 -43.11 23.86
C LEU A 550 0.96 -41.85 22.96
N TRP A 551 0.08 -40.89 23.24
CA TRP A 551 -0.33 -39.83 22.34
C TRP A 551 0.25 -38.45 22.71
N ALA A 552 0.17 -37.50 21.78
CA ALA A 552 0.77 -36.17 21.90
C ALA A 552 -0.25 -35.07 21.60
N ASN A 553 -0.19 -33.97 22.37
CA ASN A 553 -0.81 -32.70 22.02
C ASN A 553 0.28 -31.76 21.50
N ILE A 554 -0.01 -31.05 20.42
CA ILE A 554 0.88 -30.03 19.88
C ILE A 554 0.18 -28.70 19.87
N THR A 555 0.92 -27.70 20.34
CA THR A 555 0.56 -26.31 20.22
C THR A 555 1.64 -25.63 19.38
N VAL A 556 1.21 -24.93 18.32
CA VAL A 556 2.12 -24.07 17.55
C VAL A 556 1.93 -22.66 18.06
N LEU A 557 3.05 -22.08 18.46
CA LEU A 557 3.15 -20.74 18.98
C LEU A 557 3.82 -19.88 17.91
N VAL A 558 3.06 -18.93 17.37
CA VAL A 558 3.53 -18.06 16.28
C VAL A 558 4.02 -16.72 16.86
N PRO A 559 5.18 -16.20 16.44
CA PRO A 559 5.52 -14.80 16.64
C PRO A 559 4.57 -13.96 15.76
N ARG A 560 3.94 -12.91 16.31
CA ARG A 560 3.17 -11.96 15.49
C ARG A 560 4.13 -11.06 14.69
N PRO A 561 3.75 -10.64 13.46
CA PRO A 561 4.41 -9.55 12.74
C PRO A 561 4.19 -8.19 13.43
#